data_AF-A0A7S1RTH4-F1
#
_entry.id   AF-A0A7S1RTH4-F1
#
_cell.length_a   1.000
_cell.length_b   1.000
_cell.length_c   1.000
_cell.angle_alpha   90.00
_cell.angle_beta   90.00
_cell.angle_gamma   90.00
#
_symmetry.space_group_name_H-M   'P 1'
#
loop_
_entity.id
_entity.type
_entity.pdbx_description
1 polymer ?
#
loop_
_entity_poly.entity_id
_entity_poly.type
_entity_poly.pdbx_seq_one_letter_code
_entity_poly.pdbx_strand_id
1 'polypeptide(L)'
;ESPTVSGGVRLAAHWRPYDVKNQSGGANIYVANVAGQVKHVPGLHVGGVRATRARYPNLPGGIEVSPGYDAMISYSQAIWTPPQFSKFGEPSYYEDQRPEHTRNVTPDGWFQHYAIGTNGLCSVYDPPVSYWCSNHTAGGGAFPFRTPSGVAPKPGALPKAPYKDPSQLTFFVWRPARWANWMFEVGKHTVTPQAPAGNYTFGHGGFQGARGHDFGGDWFVENVLEELDSPGEFFFNESSGDLYLWYNGTGAPPKDLDIVATQHDTLVNITGSQWNPVRDVKFDGVKFTASRYTYMHPHGVPSGGDWALERIG
;
A
#
# COMPACT_ATOMS: atom_id res chain seq x y z
N GLU A 1 8.70 -34.34 -4.19
CA GLU A 1 8.31 -33.09 -3.52
C GLU A 1 9.00 -31.93 -4.21
N SER A 2 8.32 -30.81 -4.45
CA SER A 2 8.96 -29.59 -4.96
C SER A 2 9.52 -28.79 -3.79
N PRO A 3 10.85 -28.50 -3.73
CA PRO A 3 11.41 -27.68 -2.66
C PRO A 3 10.71 -26.31 -2.60
N THR A 4 10.42 -25.83 -1.40
CA THR A 4 9.75 -24.55 -1.17
C THR A 4 10.67 -23.58 -0.43
N VAL A 5 10.83 -22.39 -1.00
CA VAL A 5 11.44 -21.23 -0.33
C VAL A 5 10.32 -20.32 0.13
N SER A 6 10.17 -20.16 1.44
CA SER A 6 9.10 -19.38 2.06
C SER A 6 9.67 -18.15 2.75
N GLY A 7 9.08 -16.99 2.51
CA GLY A 7 9.34 -15.78 3.29
C GLY A 7 8.51 -15.68 4.57
N GLY A 8 7.68 -16.69 4.84
CA GLY A 8 6.75 -16.68 5.95
C GLY A 8 7.25 -17.44 7.18
N VAL A 9 6.79 -16.99 8.34
CA VAL A 9 6.97 -17.64 9.65
C VAL A 9 5.68 -18.33 10.04
N ARG A 10 5.75 -19.63 10.36
CA ARG A 10 4.60 -20.39 10.87
C ARG A 10 4.29 -19.95 12.31
N LEU A 11 3.03 -19.66 12.58
CA LEU A 11 2.55 -19.21 13.88
C LEU A 11 1.88 -20.37 14.65
N ALA A 12 2.18 -20.47 15.93
CA ALA A 12 1.42 -21.26 16.89
C ALA A 12 0.22 -20.44 17.37
N ALA A 13 -0.96 -20.66 16.77
CA ALA A 13 -2.18 -19.92 17.07
C ALA A 13 -3.14 -20.75 17.94
N HIS A 14 -3.28 -20.37 19.20
CA HIS A 14 -4.25 -20.96 20.12
C HIS A 14 -5.58 -20.19 20.05
N TRP A 15 -6.43 -20.58 19.10
CA TRP A 15 -7.69 -19.89 18.83
C TRP A 15 -8.69 -20.01 19.98
N ARG A 16 -9.26 -18.86 20.35
CA ARG A 16 -10.44 -18.75 21.23
C ARG A 16 -11.55 -17.96 20.53
N PRO A 17 -12.83 -18.26 20.80
CA PRO A 17 -13.94 -17.47 20.26
C PRO A 17 -13.78 -15.97 20.59
N TYR A 18 -14.05 -15.10 19.62
CA TYR A 18 -14.12 -13.65 19.82
C TYR A 18 -15.52 -13.11 19.56
N ASP A 19 -16.02 -13.26 18.33
CA ASP A 19 -17.42 -13.00 17.96
C ASP A 19 -17.91 -14.18 17.10
N VAL A 20 -18.57 -15.14 17.74
CA VAL A 20 -19.10 -16.34 17.11
C VAL A 20 -20.61 -16.37 17.33
N LYS A 21 -21.38 -16.13 16.26
CA LYS A 21 -22.85 -16.09 16.31
C LYS A 21 -23.43 -17.35 15.67
N ASN A 22 -24.35 -18.02 16.37
CA ASN A 22 -24.88 -19.35 16.02
C ASN A 22 -25.89 -19.40 14.85
N GLN A 23 -25.90 -18.45 13.90
CA GLN A 23 -26.89 -18.43 12.83
C GLN A 23 -26.28 -18.12 11.45
N SER A 24 -26.95 -18.58 10.40
CA SER A 24 -26.61 -18.35 8.99
C SER A 24 -26.48 -16.84 8.70
N GLY A 25 -25.24 -16.35 8.62
CA GLY A 25 -24.91 -14.92 8.47
C GLY A 25 -24.29 -14.26 9.70
N GLY A 26 -24.07 -15.00 10.78
CA GLY A 26 -23.34 -14.56 11.97
C GLY A 26 -21.83 -14.52 11.78
N ALA A 27 -21.15 -13.64 12.52
CA ALA A 27 -19.69 -13.58 12.56
C ALA A 27 -19.10 -14.92 13.05
N ASN A 28 -17.99 -15.36 12.45
CA ASN A 28 -17.23 -16.56 12.83
C ASN A 28 -15.78 -16.18 13.16
N ILE A 29 -15.62 -15.22 14.09
CA ILE A 29 -14.35 -14.59 14.38
C ILE A 29 -13.70 -15.25 15.59
N TYR A 30 -12.45 -15.65 15.41
CA TYR A 30 -11.58 -16.19 16.44
C TYR A 30 -10.38 -15.27 16.63
N VAL A 31 -9.80 -15.32 17.83
CA VAL A 31 -8.58 -14.59 18.17
C VAL A 31 -7.55 -15.53 18.76
N ALA A 32 -6.29 -15.33 18.41
CA ALA A 32 -5.14 -15.99 19.01
C ALA A 32 -4.09 -14.93 19.36
N ASN A 33 -3.59 -14.95 20.60
CA ASN A 33 -2.46 -14.10 20.95
C ASN A 33 -1.17 -14.78 20.47
N VAL A 34 -0.45 -14.13 19.56
CA VAL A 34 0.81 -14.60 18.97
C VAL A 34 1.97 -13.65 19.31
N ALA A 35 1.83 -12.89 20.40
CA ALA A 35 2.86 -11.99 20.88
C ALA A 35 4.18 -12.76 21.10
N GLY A 36 5.29 -12.15 20.69
CA GLY A 36 6.62 -12.76 20.77
C GLY A 36 6.98 -13.69 19.60
N GLN A 37 6.02 -14.08 18.74
CA GLN A 37 6.32 -14.86 17.53
C GLN A 37 6.64 -13.96 16.33
N VAL A 38 5.89 -12.86 16.16
CA VAL A 38 6.06 -11.85 15.11
C VAL A 38 5.69 -10.47 15.65
N LYS A 39 6.24 -9.41 15.05
CA LYS A 39 5.92 -8.01 15.39
C LYS A 39 4.84 -7.40 14.48
N HIS A 40 4.80 -7.84 13.23
CA HIS A 40 3.89 -7.34 12.20
C HIS A 40 3.36 -8.53 11.41
N VAL A 41 2.13 -8.43 10.90
CA VAL A 41 1.53 -9.44 10.00
C VAL A 41 1.00 -8.71 8.76
N PRO A 42 1.88 -8.27 7.84
CA PRO A 42 1.46 -7.57 6.64
C PRO A 42 0.65 -8.47 5.69
N GLY A 43 0.83 -9.78 5.78
CA GLY A 43 0.07 -10.77 5.03
C GLY A 43 0.03 -12.08 5.79
N LEU A 44 -1.03 -12.84 5.60
CA LEU A 44 -1.29 -14.10 6.28
C LEU A 44 -1.69 -15.17 5.27
N HIS A 45 -1.14 -16.37 5.40
CA HIS A 45 -1.67 -17.56 4.75
C HIS A 45 -2.36 -18.44 5.80
N VAL A 46 -3.52 -18.97 5.45
CA VAL A 46 -4.35 -19.87 6.25
C VAL A 46 -4.59 -21.13 5.43
N GLY A 47 -4.11 -22.28 5.91
CA GLY A 47 -4.20 -23.54 5.17
C GLY A 47 -3.49 -23.51 3.81
N GLY A 48 -2.41 -22.71 3.68
CA GLY A 48 -1.68 -22.53 2.43
C GLY A 48 -2.31 -21.56 1.42
N VAL A 49 -3.45 -20.93 1.75
CA VAL A 49 -4.14 -19.93 0.92
C VAL A 49 -3.97 -18.54 1.53
N ARG A 50 -3.78 -17.52 0.69
CA ARG A 50 -3.71 -16.12 1.15
C ARG A 50 -5.04 -15.70 1.79
N ALA A 51 -4.97 -15.17 3.00
CA ALA A 51 -6.08 -14.49 3.66
C ALA A 51 -6.13 -13.02 3.25
N THR A 52 -7.33 -12.44 3.30
CA THR A 52 -7.57 -11.03 3.00
C THR A 52 -7.29 -10.20 4.25
N ARG A 53 -6.60 -9.08 4.14
CA ARG A 53 -6.54 -8.15 5.26
C ARG A 53 -7.91 -7.47 5.38
N ALA A 54 -8.49 -7.44 6.58
CA ALA A 54 -9.79 -6.80 6.86
C ALA A 54 -9.90 -5.44 6.14
N ARG A 55 -10.88 -5.30 5.24
CA ARG A 55 -10.96 -4.17 4.31
C ARG A 55 -12.39 -3.81 3.94
N TYR A 56 -12.59 -2.56 3.57
CA TYR A 56 -13.83 -2.11 2.95
C TYR A 56 -13.57 -1.28 1.68
N PRO A 57 -14.23 -1.60 0.54
CA PRO A 57 -15.21 -2.68 0.37
C PRO A 57 -14.58 -4.08 0.43
N ASN A 58 -15.40 -5.07 0.79
CA ASN A 58 -14.98 -6.45 0.95
C ASN A 58 -14.63 -7.06 -0.41
N LEU A 59 -13.42 -7.58 -0.54
CA LEU A 59 -12.94 -8.24 -1.75
C LEU A 59 -11.90 -9.31 -1.37
N PRO A 60 -12.07 -10.58 -1.80
CA PRO A 60 -11.13 -11.62 -1.45
C PRO A 60 -9.77 -11.45 -2.15
N GLY A 61 -8.67 -11.65 -1.44
CA GLY A 61 -7.31 -11.52 -1.95
C GLY A 61 -6.58 -10.31 -1.35
N GLY A 62 -5.52 -9.87 -2.02
CA GLY A 62 -4.76 -8.69 -1.62
C GLY A 62 -5.12 -7.42 -2.38
N ILE A 63 -4.21 -6.45 -2.34
CA ILE A 63 -4.32 -5.22 -3.12
C ILE A 63 -4.40 -5.48 -4.63
N GLU A 64 -3.76 -6.55 -5.11
CA GLU A 64 -3.64 -6.93 -6.53
C GLU A 64 -4.97 -7.29 -7.21
N VAL A 65 -6.00 -7.61 -6.43
CA VAL A 65 -7.34 -7.91 -6.97
C VAL A 65 -8.22 -6.66 -7.07
N SER A 66 -7.75 -5.52 -6.56
CA SER A 66 -8.57 -4.29 -6.51
C SER A 66 -8.85 -3.78 -7.92
N PRO A 67 -10.13 -3.74 -8.36
CA PRO A 67 -10.46 -3.36 -9.71
C PRO A 67 -10.21 -1.86 -9.94
N GLY A 68 -9.96 -1.48 -11.20
CA GLY A 68 -9.91 -0.07 -11.56
C GLY A 68 -11.29 0.59 -11.44
N TYR A 69 -12.36 -0.10 -11.82
CA TYR A 69 -13.71 0.44 -11.88
C TYR A 69 -14.66 -0.50 -11.15
N ASP A 70 -15.62 0.08 -10.43
CA ASP A 70 -16.72 -0.60 -9.75
C ASP A 70 -16.24 -1.63 -8.69
N ALA A 71 -16.78 -1.57 -7.46
CA ALA A 71 -16.29 -2.28 -6.26
C ALA A 71 -15.14 -1.61 -5.46
N MET A 72 -15.01 -0.29 -5.60
CA MET A 72 -14.27 0.57 -4.67
C MET A 72 -15.17 1.72 -4.20
N ILE A 73 -14.75 2.42 -3.15
CA ILE A 73 -15.44 3.64 -2.74
C ILE A 73 -15.15 4.71 -3.79
N SER A 74 -16.20 5.27 -4.37
CA SER A 74 -16.07 6.31 -5.39
C SER A 74 -15.30 7.52 -4.84
N TYR A 75 -14.45 8.13 -5.67
CA TYR A 75 -13.77 9.40 -5.36
C TYR A 75 -14.77 10.50 -4.91
N SER A 76 -16.01 10.44 -5.40
CA SER A 76 -17.09 11.37 -5.06
C SER A 76 -17.58 11.24 -3.61
N GLN A 77 -17.24 10.13 -2.92
CA GLN A 77 -17.56 9.88 -1.51
C GLN A 77 -16.45 10.34 -0.55
N ALA A 78 -15.45 11.05 -1.06
CA ALA A 78 -14.35 11.61 -0.29
C ALA A 78 -14.32 13.14 -0.42
N ILE A 79 -13.91 13.82 0.64
CA ILE A 79 -13.47 15.21 0.63
C ILE A 79 -11.95 15.17 0.87
N TRP A 80 -11.17 15.39 -0.18
CA TRP A 80 -9.72 15.32 -0.12
C TRP A 80 -9.12 16.58 0.51
N THR A 81 -8.19 16.40 1.44
CA THR A 81 -7.36 17.50 1.95
C THR A 81 -6.29 17.83 0.91
N PRO A 82 -6.16 19.09 0.46
CA PRO A 82 -5.17 19.47 -0.54
C PRO A 82 -3.73 19.11 -0.16
N PRO A 83 -2.81 19.00 -1.13
CA PRO A 83 -1.41 18.75 -0.86
C PRO A 83 -0.79 19.80 0.07
N GLN A 84 0.05 19.35 1.00
CA GLN A 84 0.84 20.23 1.87
C GLN A 84 2.19 20.52 1.23
N PHE A 85 2.24 21.48 0.31
CA PHE A 85 3.45 21.80 -0.46
C PHE A 85 4.69 22.13 0.39
N SER A 86 4.49 22.70 1.58
CA SER A 86 5.57 23.04 2.51
C SER A 86 6.01 21.90 3.44
N LYS A 87 5.41 20.69 3.35
CA LYS A 87 5.65 19.56 4.28
C LYS A 87 7.14 19.20 4.42
N PHE A 88 7.91 19.38 3.34
CA PHE A 88 9.32 18.99 3.26
C PHE A 88 10.23 20.16 2.83
N GLY A 89 9.79 21.40 3.08
CA GLY A 89 10.51 22.60 2.67
C GLY A 89 10.43 22.90 1.17
N GLU A 90 11.29 23.81 0.71
CA GLU A 90 11.29 24.29 -0.67
C GLU A 90 12.01 23.31 -1.62
N PRO A 91 11.49 23.09 -2.83
CA PRO A 91 12.17 22.30 -3.85
C PRO A 91 13.36 23.05 -4.45
N SER A 92 14.33 22.30 -4.98
CA SER A 92 15.41 22.80 -5.80
C SER A 92 15.29 22.22 -7.20
N TYR A 93 15.49 23.03 -8.24
CA TYR A 93 15.30 22.63 -9.63
C TYR A 93 16.61 22.70 -10.39
N TYR A 94 16.84 21.70 -11.24
CA TYR A 94 18.01 21.61 -12.10
C TYR A 94 17.54 21.27 -13.51
N GLU A 95 18.04 22.02 -14.49
CA GLU A 95 17.76 21.80 -15.90
C GLU A 95 19.08 21.83 -16.67
N ASP A 96 19.22 20.91 -17.60
CA ASP A 96 20.40 20.81 -18.44
C ASP A 96 20.38 21.86 -19.56
N GLN A 97 21.16 22.91 -19.39
CA GLN A 97 21.26 24.03 -20.31
C GLN A 97 22.37 23.86 -21.37
N ARG A 98 23.00 22.70 -21.46
CA ARG A 98 24.09 22.46 -22.42
C ARG A 98 23.54 22.32 -23.84
N PRO A 99 23.95 23.17 -24.81
CA PRO A 99 23.45 23.12 -26.18
C PRO A 99 23.68 21.76 -26.87
N GLU A 100 24.78 21.08 -26.55
CA GLU A 100 25.11 19.76 -27.07
C GLU A 100 24.15 18.63 -26.61
N HIS A 101 23.41 18.86 -25.52
CA HIS A 101 22.43 17.92 -24.99
C HIS A 101 20.99 18.26 -25.43
N THR A 102 20.79 19.40 -26.11
CA THR A 102 19.46 19.83 -26.57
C THR A 102 18.92 18.87 -27.63
N ARG A 103 17.74 18.31 -27.37
CA ARG A 103 17.04 17.44 -28.33
C ARG A 103 16.34 18.30 -29.38
N ASN A 104 16.81 18.23 -30.63
CA ASN A 104 16.21 18.94 -31.77
C ASN A 104 15.14 18.12 -32.53
N VAL A 105 14.77 16.96 -31.99
CA VAL A 105 13.77 16.03 -32.55
C VAL A 105 12.43 16.08 -31.80
N THR A 106 12.24 17.08 -30.95
CA THR A 106 11.02 17.28 -30.17
C THR A 106 10.46 18.68 -30.42
N PRO A 107 9.15 18.92 -30.21
CA PRO A 107 8.58 20.27 -30.32
C PRO A 107 9.28 21.27 -29.37
N ASP A 108 9.30 22.54 -29.77
CA ASP A 108 9.89 23.60 -28.96
C ASP A 108 9.22 23.70 -27.57
N GLY A 109 10.06 23.77 -26.53
CA GLY A 109 9.62 23.77 -25.13
C GLY A 109 9.18 22.41 -24.59
N TRP A 110 9.31 21.32 -25.36
CA TRP A 110 8.92 19.98 -24.94
C TRP A 110 10.10 19.02 -25.00
N PHE A 111 10.49 18.48 -23.84
CA PHE A 111 11.52 17.44 -23.70
C PHE A 111 12.89 17.78 -24.35
N GLN A 112 13.14 19.06 -24.65
CA GLN A 112 14.40 19.53 -25.26
C GLN A 112 15.55 19.48 -24.27
N HIS A 113 15.26 19.77 -23.01
CA HIS A 113 16.19 19.79 -21.89
C HIS A 113 15.75 18.78 -20.84
N TYR A 114 16.73 18.09 -20.25
CA TYR A 114 16.47 17.20 -19.12
C TYR A 114 16.38 18.04 -17.85
N ALA A 115 15.31 17.86 -17.08
CA ALA A 115 15.09 18.58 -15.83
C ALA A 115 14.77 17.61 -14.68
N ILE A 116 15.21 17.97 -13.48
CA ILE A 116 14.88 17.27 -12.24
C ILE A 116 14.56 18.28 -11.14
N GLY A 117 13.75 17.86 -10.18
CA GLY A 117 13.63 18.53 -8.90
C GLY A 117 14.13 17.65 -7.77
N THR A 118 14.67 18.27 -6.74
CA THR A 118 15.06 17.66 -5.47
C THR A 118 14.39 18.39 -4.30
N ASN A 119 14.36 17.77 -3.11
CA ASN A 119 13.72 18.33 -1.91
C ASN A 119 12.21 18.59 -2.10
N GLY A 120 11.57 19.33 -1.19
CA GLY A 120 10.13 19.56 -1.22
C GLY A 120 9.34 18.25 -1.26
N LEU A 121 8.20 18.21 -1.96
CA LEU A 121 7.35 17.02 -2.05
C LEU A 121 8.05 15.77 -2.61
N CYS A 122 9.24 15.91 -3.19
CA CYS A 122 10.07 14.82 -3.71
C CYS A 122 10.81 14.07 -2.63
N SER A 123 10.85 14.61 -1.41
CA SER A 123 11.46 13.99 -0.24
C SER A 123 10.72 12.71 0.19
N VAL A 124 9.60 12.37 -0.45
CA VAL A 124 8.92 11.08 -0.31
C VAL A 124 9.63 9.94 -1.06
N TYR A 125 10.47 10.27 -2.05
CA TYR A 125 11.23 9.30 -2.81
C TYR A 125 12.62 9.08 -2.21
N ASP A 126 13.19 7.92 -2.54
CA ASP A 126 14.57 7.57 -2.28
C ASP A 126 15.26 7.21 -3.61
N PRO A 127 16.35 7.88 -4.03
CA PRO A 127 16.76 9.20 -3.54
C PRO A 127 15.67 10.26 -3.79
N PRO A 128 15.70 11.40 -3.08
CA PRO A 128 14.65 12.43 -3.13
C PRO A 128 14.75 13.32 -4.37
N VAL A 129 14.66 12.70 -5.55
CA VAL A 129 14.85 13.31 -6.87
C VAL A 129 13.91 12.67 -7.90
N SER A 130 13.37 13.50 -8.79
CA SER A 130 12.55 13.01 -9.91
C SER A 130 12.45 14.07 -11.02
N TYR A 131 12.19 13.62 -12.25
CA TYR A 131 11.76 14.52 -13.34
C TYR A 131 10.41 15.18 -13.02
N TRP A 132 9.47 14.41 -12.46
CA TRP A 132 8.14 14.90 -12.07
C TRP A 132 8.17 15.87 -10.89
N CYS A 133 9.34 16.07 -10.33
CA CYS A 133 9.61 17.04 -9.30
C CYS A 133 10.14 18.37 -9.81
N SER A 134 10.45 18.46 -11.12
CA SER A 134 10.92 19.70 -11.73
C SER A 134 9.80 20.72 -11.85
N ASN A 135 10.17 21.99 -12.03
CA ASN A 135 9.25 23.07 -12.39
C ASN A 135 8.94 23.09 -13.91
N HIS A 136 9.59 22.24 -14.71
CA HIS A 136 9.47 22.17 -16.17
C HIS A 136 9.09 20.75 -16.63
N THR A 137 7.95 20.25 -16.15
CA THR A 137 7.41 18.96 -16.63
C THR A 137 6.61 19.17 -17.92
N ALA A 138 6.96 18.46 -18.99
CA ALA A 138 6.21 18.36 -20.23
C ALA A 138 5.39 17.06 -20.33
N GLY A 139 4.33 17.07 -21.16
CA GLY A 139 3.39 15.95 -21.36
C GLY A 139 1.93 16.31 -21.05
N GLY A 140 1.00 15.41 -21.38
CA GLY A 140 -0.42 15.58 -21.09
C GLY A 140 -0.70 15.73 -19.59
N GLY A 141 -1.31 16.86 -19.20
CA GLY A 141 -1.63 17.18 -17.80
C GLY A 141 -0.42 17.26 -16.88
N ALA A 142 0.77 17.58 -17.42
CA ALA A 142 2.02 17.62 -16.67
C ALA A 142 2.00 18.70 -15.59
N PHE A 143 2.47 18.34 -14.40
CA PHE A 143 2.64 19.25 -13.27
C PHE A 143 3.58 18.63 -12.24
N PRO A 144 4.15 19.44 -11.32
CA PRO A 144 5.00 18.93 -10.25
C PRO A 144 4.28 17.94 -9.34
N PHE A 145 5.02 16.93 -8.91
CA PHE A 145 4.55 15.85 -8.06
C PHE A 145 3.95 16.39 -6.76
N ARG A 146 2.83 15.80 -6.38
CA ARG A 146 2.06 16.11 -5.17
C ARG A 146 1.01 15.06 -4.93
N THR A 147 0.63 14.85 -3.68
CA THR A 147 -0.48 13.98 -3.31
C THR A 147 -1.39 14.70 -2.34
N PRO A 148 -2.69 14.36 -2.26
CA PRO A 148 -3.54 14.85 -1.18
C PRO A 148 -2.89 14.53 0.18
N SER A 149 -3.09 15.39 1.17
CA SER A 149 -2.51 15.19 2.51
C SER A 149 -3.46 14.51 3.49
N GLY A 150 -4.63 14.07 3.02
CA GLY A 150 -5.66 13.46 3.85
C GLY A 150 -7.00 13.34 3.15
N VAL A 151 -7.97 12.80 3.87
CA VAL A 151 -9.35 12.57 3.41
C VAL A 151 -10.34 12.64 4.57
N ALA A 152 -11.48 13.29 4.33
CA ALA A 152 -12.68 13.16 5.14
C ALA A 152 -13.74 12.40 4.33
N PRO A 153 -14.00 11.12 4.63
CA PRO A 153 -15.07 10.36 4.00
C PRO A 153 -16.43 11.01 4.25
N LYS A 154 -17.28 11.04 3.22
CA LYS A 154 -18.66 11.53 3.35
C LYS A 154 -19.50 10.58 4.24
N PRO A 155 -20.61 11.05 4.82
CA PRO A 155 -21.50 10.19 5.59
C PRO A 155 -21.91 8.94 4.81
N GLY A 156 -21.74 7.77 5.42
CA GLY A 156 -22.05 6.47 4.81
C GLY A 156 -20.97 5.89 3.88
N ALA A 157 -19.91 6.64 3.56
CA ALA A 157 -18.82 6.14 2.71
C ALA A 157 -18.04 4.99 3.36
N LEU A 158 -17.93 5.01 4.70
CA LEU A 158 -17.35 3.95 5.53
C LEU A 158 -18.43 3.50 6.52
N PRO A 159 -19.11 2.36 6.28
CA PRO A 159 -20.27 1.96 7.08
C PRO A 159 -19.98 1.66 8.55
N LYS A 160 -18.73 1.31 8.88
CA LYS A 160 -18.29 1.00 10.25
C LYS A 160 -17.57 2.16 10.94
N ALA A 161 -17.39 3.28 10.25
CA ALA A 161 -16.79 4.46 10.84
C ALA A 161 -17.79 5.18 11.79
N PRO A 162 -17.31 5.94 12.79
CA PRO A 162 -15.90 6.17 13.09
C PRO A 162 -15.22 4.95 13.75
N TYR A 163 -13.99 4.68 13.34
CA TYR A 163 -13.20 3.58 13.92
C TYR A 163 -12.66 3.96 15.30
N LYS A 164 -12.64 2.98 16.20
CA LYS A 164 -12.14 3.13 17.57
C LYS A 164 -10.63 3.34 17.59
N ASP A 165 -9.91 2.58 16.77
CA ASP A 165 -8.45 2.66 16.66
C ASP A 165 -8.00 2.50 15.19
N PRO A 166 -7.91 3.60 14.43
CA PRO A 166 -7.43 3.57 13.05
C PRO A 166 -5.91 3.73 12.94
N SER A 167 -5.13 3.50 14.00
CA SER A 167 -3.68 3.72 13.98
C SER A 167 -2.95 2.84 12.97
N GLN A 168 -3.48 1.64 12.69
CA GLN A 168 -2.95 0.70 11.70
C GLN A 168 -3.65 0.81 10.33
N LEU A 169 -4.71 1.61 10.23
CA LEU A 169 -5.52 1.74 9.01
C LEU A 169 -4.66 2.25 7.85
N THR A 170 -4.81 1.60 6.70
CA THR A 170 -4.15 2.00 5.46
C THR A 170 -5.20 2.35 4.42
N PHE A 171 -4.96 3.44 3.68
CA PHE A 171 -5.76 3.84 2.53
C PHE A 171 -5.04 3.41 1.27
N PHE A 172 -5.76 2.68 0.43
CA PHE A 172 -5.43 2.60 -0.99
C PHE A 172 -6.19 3.69 -1.72
N VAL A 173 -5.51 4.43 -2.58
CA VAL A 173 -6.12 5.50 -3.37
C VAL A 173 -5.63 5.40 -4.81
N TRP A 174 -6.53 5.19 -5.76
CA TRP A 174 -6.17 5.37 -7.16
C TRP A 174 -5.78 6.83 -7.41
N ARG A 175 -4.74 7.07 -8.20
CA ARG A 175 -4.59 8.37 -8.84
C ARG A 175 -5.81 8.61 -9.74
N PRO A 176 -6.29 9.85 -9.93
CA PRO A 176 -7.26 10.15 -10.99
C PRO A 176 -6.79 9.55 -12.34
N ALA A 177 -7.74 8.93 -13.08
CA ALA A 177 -7.51 8.11 -14.27
C ALA A 177 -6.81 6.74 -14.07
N ARG A 178 -6.47 6.35 -12.83
CA ARG A 178 -6.29 4.94 -12.37
C ARG A 178 -5.12 4.12 -12.95
N TRP A 179 -4.21 4.74 -13.68
CA TRP A 179 -2.97 4.12 -14.16
C TRP A 179 -1.87 3.96 -13.10
N ALA A 180 -2.05 4.52 -11.90
CA ALA A 180 -1.16 4.41 -10.76
C ALA A 180 -1.98 4.56 -9.48
N ASN A 181 -1.53 4.00 -8.37
CA ASN A 181 -2.14 4.17 -7.06
C ASN A 181 -1.15 4.75 -6.04
N TRP A 182 -1.71 5.14 -4.91
CA TRP A 182 -0.98 5.50 -3.71
C TRP A 182 -1.49 4.66 -2.54
N MET A 183 -0.60 4.33 -1.63
CA MET A 183 -0.90 3.76 -0.33
C MET A 183 -0.55 4.79 0.73
N PHE A 184 -1.40 4.98 1.74
CA PHE A 184 -1.18 5.91 2.84
C PHE A 184 -1.49 5.26 4.18
N GLU A 185 -0.56 5.35 5.12
CA GLU A 185 -0.83 5.13 6.54
C GLU A 185 -1.54 6.36 7.14
N VAL A 186 -2.40 6.12 8.13
CA VAL A 186 -3.04 7.20 8.89
C VAL A 186 -2.00 7.92 9.76
N GLY A 187 -1.90 9.23 9.61
CA GLY A 187 -1.08 10.09 10.47
C GLY A 187 -1.85 10.64 11.68
N LYS A 188 -3.02 11.23 11.45
CA LYS A 188 -3.91 11.77 12.50
C LYS A 188 -5.35 11.48 12.13
N HIS A 189 -6.17 11.21 13.15
CA HIS A 189 -7.59 10.96 13.01
C HIS A 189 -8.37 11.84 14.00
N THR A 190 -9.40 12.54 13.51
CA THR A 190 -10.30 13.34 14.34
C THR A 190 -11.75 13.18 13.90
N VAL A 191 -12.66 12.94 14.83
CA VAL A 191 -14.10 12.90 14.56
C VAL A 191 -14.71 14.25 14.96
N THR A 192 -15.47 14.86 14.05
CA THR A 192 -16.20 16.11 14.29
C THR A 192 -17.62 15.99 13.75
N PRO A 193 -18.56 16.88 14.15
CA PRO A 193 -19.90 16.87 13.56
C PRO A 193 -19.90 17.05 12.03
N GLN A 194 -18.90 17.72 11.47
CA GLN A 194 -18.74 17.92 10.02
C GLN A 194 -18.08 16.72 9.32
N ALA A 195 -17.34 15.89 10.06
CA ALA A 195 -16.68 14.68 9.59
C ALA A 195 -16.99 13.50 10.53
N PRO A 196 -18.25 13.00 10.53
CA PRO A 196 -18.69 11.97 11.48
C PRO A 196 -18.03 10.60 11.23
N ALA A 197 -17.59 10.32 10.00
CA ALA A 197 -16.79 9.15 9.65
C ALA A 197 -15.28 9.30 9.99
N GLY A 198 -14.89 10.44 10.54
CA GLY A 198 -13.49 10.82 10.79
C GLY A 198 -12.89 11.67 9.68
N ASN A 199 -11.96 12.53 10.05
CA ASN A 199 -11.01 13.20 9.16
C ASN A 199 -9.63 12.59 9.37
N TYR A 200 -9.01 12.10 8.30
CA TYR A 200 -7.75 11.36 8.33
C TYR A 200 -6.68 12.15 7.59
N THR A 201 -5.59 12.52 8.26
CA THR A 201 -4.40 13.04 7.57
C THR A 201 -3.50 11.88 7.18
N PHE A 202 -2.85 11.94 6.03
CA PHE A 202 -1.91 10.92 5.58
C PHE A 202 -0.50 11.14 6.16
N GLY A 203 0.02 10.09 6.79
CA GLY A 203 1.35 10.04 7.38
C GLY A 203 2.40 9.64 6.35
N HIS A 204 2.78 8.36 6.39
CA HIS A 204 3.72 7.70 5.50
C HIS A 204 3.00 7.13 4.26
N GLY A 205 3.67 7.12 3.10
CA GLY A 205 3.11 6.67 1.83
C GLY A 205 3.02 7.76 0.75
N GLY A 206 2.25 7.50 -0.30
CA GLY A 206 2.06 8.43 -1.43
C GLY A 206 3.10 8.37 -2.53
N PHE A 207 4.09 7.48 -2.43
CA PHE A 207 5.26 7.43 -3.31
C PHE A 207 5.23 6.27 -4.32
N GLN A 208 4.13 5.50 -4.40
CA GLN A 208 4.05 4.32 -5.26
C GLN A 208 3.94 4.66 -6.76
N GLY A 209 3.49 5.88 -7.09
CA GLY A 209 3.51 6.43 -8.46
C GLY A 209 4.45 7.62 -8.58
N ALA A 210 4.98 7.87 -9.78
CA ALA A 210 5.85 9.04 -10.02
C ALA A 210 5.09 10.35 -10.24
N ARG A 211 3.80 10.24 -10.62
CA ARG A 211 2.93 11.39 -10.87
C ARG A 211 1.95 11.62 -9.75
N GLY A 212 1.76 12.90 -9.46
CA GLY A 212 0.85 13.39 -8.44
C GLY A 212 -0.58 13.66 -8.90
N HIS A 213 -1.38 14.15 -7.95
CA HIS A 213 -2.60 14.92 -8.16
C HIS A 213 -2.99 15.66 -6.86
N ASP A 214 -3.82 16.70 -6.96
CA ASP A 214 -4.36 17.43 -5.80
C ASP A 214 -5.38 16.62 -4.97
N PHE A 215 -5.93 15.55 -5.54
CA PHE A 215 -7.00 14.75 -4.95
C PHE A 215 -6.87 13.29 -5.39
N GLY A 216 -7.47 12.39 -4.61
CA GLY A 216 -7.53 10.97 -4.90
C GLY A 216 -8.68 10.58 -5.82
N GLY A 217 -8.51 9.47 -6.52
CA GLY A 217 -9.56 8.75 -7.23
C GLY A 217 -10.33 7.81 -6.31
N ASP A 218 -10.85 6.73 -6.87
CA ASP A 218 -11.55 5.70 -6.09
C ASP A 218 -10.58 5.02 -5.11
N TRP A 219 -11.09 4.61 -3.96
CA TRP A 219 -10.26 4.23 -2.83
C TRP A 219 -10.90 3.10 -2.02
N PHE A 220 -10.10 2.49 -1.16
CA PHE A 220 -10.56 1.56 -0.12
C PHE A 220 -9.70 1.71 1.12
N VAL A 221 -10.18 1.15 2.22
CA VAL A 221 -9.44 1.09 3.48
C VAL A 221 -9.19 -0.36 3.86
N GLU A 222 -8.06 -0.62 4.49
CA GLU A 222 -7.73 -1.93 5.06
C GLU A 222 -7.01 -1.79 6.40
N ASN A 223 -6.90 -2.89 7.12
CA ASN A 223 -6.13 -3.00 8.37
C ASN A 223 -6.78 -2.28 9.58
N VAL A 224 -8.08 -2.46 9.76
CA VAL A 224 -8.80 -2.01 10.96
C VAL A 224 -9.79 -3.08 11.42
N LEU A 225 -9.90 -3.29 12.74
CA LEU A 225 -10.64 -4.42 13.31
C LEU A 225 -12.12 -4.41 12.94
N GLU A 226 -12.75 -3.24 12.87
CA GLU A 226 -14.17 -3.10 12.58
C GLU A 226 -14.56 -3.52 11.16
N GLU A 227 -13.61 -3.55 10.22
CA GLU A 227 -13.78 -4.07 8.86
C GLU A 227 -13.39 -5.55 8.75
N LEU A 228 -13.17 -6.25 9.86
CA LEU A 228 -13.07 -7.72 9.89
C LEU A 228 -14.49 -8.28 9.84
N ASP A 229 -15.10 -8.28 8.66
CA ASP A 229 -16.52 -8.60 8.51
C ASP A 229 -16.89 -9.57 7.38
N SER A 230 -15.88 -10.17 6.73
CA SER A 230 -16.03 -11.13 5.65
C SER A 230 -15.23 -12.44 5.85
N PRO A 231 -15.73 -13.60 5.42
CA PRO A 231 -14.99 -14.86 5.45
C PRO A 231 -13.59 -14.80 4.82
N GLY A 232 -12.60 -15.27 5.57
CA GLY A 232 -11.21 -15.32 5.11
C GLY A 232 -10.42 -14.04 5.39
N GLU A 233 -11.04 -13.05 6.05
CA GLU A 233 -10.33 -11.86 6.49
C GLU A 233 -9.55 -12.08 7.79
N PHE A 234 -8.48 -11.30 7.98
CA PHE A 234 -7.73 -11.23 9.23
C PHE A 234 -7.42 -9.78 9.61
N PHE A 235 -7.22 -9.55 10.91
CA PHE A 235 -6.65 -8.33 11.46
C PHE A 235 -5.64 -8.71 12.53
N PHE A 236 -4.47 -8.06 12.53
CA PHE A 236 -3.46 -8.28 13.57
C PHE A 236 -3.27 -6.99 14.35
N ASN A 237 -3.56 -7.01 15.65
CA ASN A 237 -3.30 -5.89 16.53
C ASN A 237 -1.83 -5.92 16.95
N GLU A 238 -1.03 -4.99 16.44
CA GLU A 238 0.41 -4.94 16.70
C GLU A 238 0.73 -4.57 18.16
N SER A 239 -0.17 -3.85 18.83
CA SER A 239 0.03 -3.41 20.22
C SER A 239 -0.17 -4.55 21.23
N SER A 240 -1.11 -5.47 20.97
CA SER A 240 -1.41 -6.60 21.88
C SER A 240 -0.83 -7.94 21.40
N GLY A 241 -0.47 -8.04 20.12
CA GLY A 241 -0.09 -9.30 19.48
C GLY A 241 -1.28 -10.23 19.22
N ASP A 242 -2.51 -9.70 19.24
CA ASP A 242 -3.72 -10.48 18.94
C ASP A 242 -3.94 -10.58 17.42
N LEU A 243 -3.94 -11.81 16.91
CA LEU A 243 -4.34 -12.15 15.55
C LEU A 243 -5.82 -12.55 15.55
N TYR A 244 -6.64 -11.76 14.87
CA TYR A 244 -8.04 -12.02 14.63
C TYR A 244 -8.22 -12.63 13.24
N LEU A 245 -9.08 -13.64 13.14
CA LEU A 245 -9.39 -14.34 11.90
C LEU A 245 -10.90 -14.55 11.81
N TRP A 246 -11.50 -14.06 10.73
CA TRP A 246 -12.82 -14.53 10.32
C TRP A 246 -12.63 -15.88 9.62
N TYR A 247 -12.85 -16.96 10.36
CA TYR A 247 -12.57 -18.29 9.86
C TYR A 247 -13.59 -18.72 8.80
N ASN A 248 -13.11 -18.97 7.58
CA ASN A 248 -13.92 -19.44 6.46
C ASN A 248 -14.12 -20.98 6.53
N GLY A 249 -14.72 -21.44 7.61
CA GLY A 249 -15.02 -22.83 7.87
C GLY A 249 -16.11 -22.97 8.92
N THR A 250 -16.54 -24.20 9.17
CA THR A 250 -17.57 -24.48 10.19
C THR A 250 -16.95 -24.66 11.56
N GLY A 251 -17.44 -23.92 12.56
CA GLY A 251 -16.97 -24.02 13.93
C GLY A 251 -15.57 -23.43 14.13
N ALA A 252 -14.87 -23.94 15.15
CA ALA A 252 -13.56 -23.43 15.51
C ALA A 252 -12.47 -23.82 14.51
N PRO A 253 -11.47 -22.94 14.27
CA PRO A 253 -10.27 -23.31 13.54
C PRO A 253 -9.62 -24.58 14.12
N PRO A 254 -9.25 -25.56 13.29
CA PRO A 254 -8.52 -26.74 13.74
C PRO A 254 -7.22 -26.38 14.46
N LYS A 255 -6.82 -27.20 15.44
CA LYS A 255 -5.57 -26.98 16.20
C LYS A 255 -4.31 -27.08 15.31
N ASP A 256 -4.40 -27.85 14.23
CA ASP A 256 -3.36 -28.10 13.25
C ASP A 256 -3.50 -27.23 11.99
N LEU A 257 -4.37 -26.21 12.02
CA LEU A 257 -4.50 -25.26 10.92
C LEU A 257 -3.17 -24.53 10.67
N ASP A 258 -2.66 -24.63 9.44
CA ASP A 258 -1.41 -23.98 9.05
C ASP A 258 -1.61 -22.47 8.94
N ILE A 259 -1.00 -21.71 9.86
CA ILE A 259 -1.03 -20.25 9.88
C ILE A 259 0.38 -19.74 9.62
N VAL A 260 0.58 -18.99 8.54
CA VAL A 260 1.89 -18.47 8.14
C VAL A 260 1.81 -16.96 7.94
N ALA A 261 2.51 -16.20 8.78
CA ALA A 261 2.66 -14.76 8.60
C ALA A 261 3.80 -14.47 7.61
N THR A 262 3.54 -13.67 6.59
CA THR A 262 4.58 -13.23 5.64
C THR A 262 5.56 -12.26 6.34
N GLN A 263 6.88 -12.47 6.23
CA GLN A 263 7.89 -11.68 6.94
C GLN A 263 9.03 -11.17 6.05
N HIS A 264 9.55 -12.00 5.14
CA HIS A 264 10.63 -11.63 4.24
C HIS A 264 10.09 -11.12 2.90
N ASP A 265 10.64 -10.02 2.39
CA ASP A 265 10.31 -9.45 1.07
C ASP A 265 11.16 -10.08 -0.05
N THR A 266 12.41 -10.42 0.27
CA THR A 266 13.39 -10.99 -0.64
C THR A 266 13.60 -12.46 -0.33
N LEU A 267 13.21 -13.33 -1.26
CA LEU A 267 13.37 -14.78 -1.11
C LEU A 267 14.69 -15.30 -1.70
N VAL A 268 15.21 -14.58 -2.69
CA VAL A 268 16.48 -14.86 -3.35
C VAL A 268 17.11 -13.51 -3.70
N ASN A 269 18.37 -13.31 -3.32
CA ASN A 269 19.14 -12.14 -3.74
C ASN A 269 20.21 -12.58 -4.76
N ILE A 270 20.20 -11.97 -5.95
CA ILE A 270 21.19 -12.18 -7.01
C ILE A 270 21.81 -10.83 -7.35
N THR A 271 22.88 -10.48 -6.66
CA THR A 271 23.54 -9.19 -6.83
C THR A 271 24.72 -9.29 -7.80
N GLY A 272 24.70 -8.48 -8.85
CA GLY A 272 25.83 -8.24 -9.75
C GLY A 272 26.06 -6.75 -9.94
N SER A 273 27.02 -6.39 -10.78
CA SER A 273 27.22 -5.00 -11.22
C SER A 273 27.19 -4.90 -12.73
N GLN A 274 27.13 -3.68 -13.26
CA GLN A 274 27.25 -3.45 -14.71
C GLN A 274 28.55 -4.06 -15.28
N TRP A 275 29.63 -4.05 -14.49
CA TRP A 275 30.94 -4.56 -14.87
C TRP A 275 31.13 -6.05 -14.57
N ASN A 276 30.42 -6.57 -13.57
CA ASN A 276 30.48 -7.98 -13.17
C ASN A 276 29.05 -8.53 -13.01
N PRO A 277 28.33 -8.78 -14.12
CA PRO A 277 26.98 -9.29 -14.07
C PRO A 277 26.97 -10.75 -13.62
N VAL A 278 25.99 -11.13 -12.80
CA VAL A 278 25.71 -12.55 -12.55
C VAL A 278 25.15 -13.17 -13.83
N ARG A 279 25.64 -14.35 -14.19
CA ARG A 279 25.25 -15.08 -15.40
C ARG A 279 24.88 -16.53 -15.05
N ASP A 280 24.13 -17.16 -15.94
CA ASP A 280 23.85 -18.60 -15.93
C ASP A 280 23.13 -19.13 -14.67
N VAL A 281 22.16 -18.37 -14.15
CA VAL A 281 21.31 -18.78 -13.02
C VAL A 281 20.02 -19.44 -13.50
N LYS A 282 19.72 -20.64 -12.98
CA LYS A 282 18.45 -21.35 -13.22
C LYS A 282 17.85 -21.82 -11.89
N PHE A 283 16.60 -21.47 -11.63
CA PHE A 283 15.77 -22.13 -10.63
C PHE A 283 14.87 -23.14 -11.34
N ASP A 284 14.89 -24.40 -10.90
CA ASP A 284 14.11 -25.48 -11.50
C ASP A 284 13.36 -26.25 -10.42
N GLY A 285 12.05 -26.42 -10.59
CA GLY A 285 11.20 -27.13 -9.63
C GLY A 285 11.04 -26.49 -8.23
N VAL A 286 11.48 -25.24 -8.03
CA VAL A 286 11.37 -24.53 -6.74
C VAL A 286 10.09 -23.71 -6.66
N LYS A 287 9.34 -23.83 -5.55
CA LYS A 287 8.20 -22.95 -5.23
C LYS A 287 8.65 -21.80 -4.35
N PHE A 288 8.34 -20.56 -4.75
CA PHE A 288 8.50 -19.37 -3.93
C PHE A 288 7.15 -18.96 -3.34
N THR A 289 7.09 -18.63 -2.05
CA THR A 289 5.81 -18.32 -1.38
C THR A 289 5.99 -17.40 -0.18
N ALA A 290 4.88 -16.80 0.26
CA ALA A 290 4.76 -16.07 1.52
C ALA A 290 5.77 -14.90 1.68
N SER A 291 6.12 -14.25 0.58
CA SER A 291 6.82 -12.96 0.64
C SER A 291 5.87 -11.87 1.17
N ARG A 292 6.38 -10.96 1.99
CA ARG A 292 5.59 -9.83 2.49
C ARG A 292 5.33 -8.80 1.39
N TYR A 293 4.28 -8.00 1.56
CA TYR A 293 4.07 -6.81 0.71
C TYR A 293 5.16 -5.78 0.93
N THR A 294 5.40 -5.01 -0.12
CA THR A 294 6.48 -4.03 -0.16
C THR A 294 6.05 -2.65 -0.67
N TYR A 295 4.74 -2.45 -0.89
CA TYR A 295 4.21 -1.18 -1.40
C TYR A 295 4.53 0.03 -0.50
N MET A 296 4.85 -0.17 0.79
CA MET A 296 5.30 0.90 1.70
C MET A 296 6.83 1.00 1.84
N HIS A 297 7.63 0.20 1.14
CA HIS A 297 9.08 0.40 1.14
C HIS A 297 9.46 1.67 0.37
N PRO A 298 10.69 2.20 0.54
CA PRO A 298 11.15 3.34 -0.23
C PRO A 298 10.99 3.11 -1.73
N HIS A 299 10.52 4.12 -2.45
CA HIS A 299 10.41 4.10 -3.92
C HIS A 299 11.27 5.19 -4.53
N GLY A 300 11.88 4.90 -5.68
CA GLY A 300 12.61 5.87 -6.49
C GLY A 300 11.96 6.06 -7.86
N VAL A 301 12.23 7.20 -8.48
CA VAL A 301 11.74 7.51 -9.84
C VAL A 301 12.94 7.54 -10.79
N PRO A 302 13.32 6.40 -11.41
CA PRO A 302 14.56 6.30 -12.18
C PRO A 302 14.48 6.93 -13.58
N SER A 303 13.31 7.44 -13.99
CA SER A 303 13.10 7.96 -15.34
C SER A 303 12.06 9.08 -15.36
N GLY A 304 11.87 9.73 -16.51
CA GLY A 304 10.76 10.65 -16.74
C GLY A 304 9.39 9.97 -16.98
N GLY A 305 9.31 8.63 -16.89
CA GLY A 305 8.05 7.90 -17.02
C GLY A 305 7.15 8.04 -15.78
N ASP A 306 5.90 7.59 -15.88
CA ASP A 306 4.88 7.81 -14.85
C ASP A 306 4.97 6.86 -13.63
N TRP A 307 6.05 6.09 -13.52
CA TRP A 307 6.23 4.98 -12.57
C TRP A 307 7.31 5.28 -11.53
N ALA A 308 7.01 4.96 -10.27
CA ALA A 308 8.02 4.85 -9.23
C ALA A 308 8.26 3.35 -8.96
N LEU A 309 9.50 3.00 -8.65
CA LEU A 309 9.89 1.63 -8.41
C LEU A 309 10.35 1.50 -6.97
N GLU A 310 9.87 0.44 -6.33
CA GLU A 310 10.37 0.03 -5.04
C GLU A 310 11.90 -0.15 -5.08
N ARG A 311 12.57 0.24 -3.99
CA ARG A 311 14.01 0.09 -3.82
C ARG A 311 14.31 -0.99 -2.80
N ILE A 312 14.66 -2.17 -3.31
CA ILE A 312 15.24 -3.26 -2.55
C ILE A 312 16.56 -3.66 -3.19
N GLY A 313 17.58 -3.91 -2.34
CA GLY A 313 18.91 -4.37 -2.74
C GLY A 313 19.86 -3.24 -3.08
#